data_AF-A0A4Y3TSQ7-F1
#
_entry.id   AF-A0A4Y3TSQ7-F1
#
_cell.length_a   1.000
_cell.length_b   1.000
_cell.length_c   1.000
_cell.angle_alpha   90.00
_cell.angle_beta   90.00
_cell.angle_gamma   90.00
#
_symmetry.space_group_name_H-M   'P 1'
#
loop_
_entity.id
_entity.type
_entity.pdbx_description
1 polymer ?
#
loop_
_entity_poly.entity_id
_entity_poly.type
_entity_poly.pdbx_seq_one_letter_code
_entity_poly.pdbx_strand_id
1 'polypeptide(L)'
;MAQSSVTPKVLRYRDAATYLGISHCRLRNLVSEGRGPASVTYGKRDRAFPIAALDAFIEQRTTSYQPVTPEPITVKRRPGRPRKTEQRNQKQMAHWTAVMMTLFMTYLLWAYGFLSIATDFMTN
;
A
#
# COMPACT_ATOMS: atom_id res chain seq x y z
N MET A 1 22.99 7.65 -46.44
CA MET A 1 23.62 8.52 -45.43
C MET A 1 23.83 7.69 -44.18
N ALA A 2 25.09 7.33 -43.89
CA ALA A 2 25.40 6.57 -42.67
C ALA A 2 25.26 7.52 -41.48
N GLN A 3 24.12 7.44 -40.78
CA GLN A 3 23.98 8.08 -39.48
C GLN A 3 25.01 7.42 -38.57
N SER A 4 25.99 8.19 -38.10
CA SER A 4 26.86 7.77 -37.02
C SER A 4 25.95 7.39 -35.85
N SER A 5 25.83 6.09 -35.59
CA SER A 5 25.00 5.56 -34.52
C SER A 5 25.61 6.01 -33.21
N VAL A 6 25.15 7.15 -32.69
CA VAL A 6 25.47 7.59 -31.34
C VAL A 6 24.87 6.55 -30.42
N THR A 7 25.68 5.57 -29.98
CA THR A 7 25.27 4.57 -29.01
C THR A 7 25.03 5.30 -27.70
N PRO A 8 23.77 5.46 -27.26
CA PRO A 8 23.48 6.22 -26.06
C PRO A 8 24.09 5.49 -24.86
N LYS A 9 25.01 6.14 -24.14
CA LYS A 9 25.63 5.55 -22.94
C LYS A 9 24.63 5.31 -21.81
N VAL A 10 23.47 5.95 -21.89
CA VAL A 10 22.43 5.94 -20.86
C VAL A 10 21.06 5.76 -21.54
N LEU A 11 20.26 4.81 -21.05
CA LEU A 11 18.95 4.45 -21.58
C LEU A 11 17.82 5.02 -20.72
N ARG A 12 16.71 5.41 -21.35
CA ARG A 12 15.49 5.79 -20.63
C ARG A 12 14.76 4.55 -20.13
N TYR A 13 13.78 4.76 -19.24
CA TYR A 13 13.02 3.68 -18.59
C TYR A 13 12.42 2.64 -19.54
N ARG A 14 11.88 3.05 -20.69
CA ARG A 14 11.30 2.13 -21.67
C ARG A 14 12.39 1.28 -22.31
N ASP A 15 13.44 1.92 -22.80
CA ASP A 15 14.53 1.23 -23.50
C ASP A 15 15.34 0.33 -22.54
N ALA A 16 15.55 0.78 -21.31
CA ALA A 16 16.18 -0.03 -20.25
C ALA A 16 15.33 -1.25 -19.88
N ALA A 17 13.99 -1.13 -19.87
CA ALA A 17 13.10 -2.26 -19.63
C ALA A 17 13.15 -3.26 -20.80
N THR A 18 13.18 -2.76 -22.04
CA THR A 18 13.37 -3.59 -23.23
C THR A 18 14.73 -4.29 -23.21
N TYR A 19 15.80 -3.58 -22.83
CA TYR A 19 17.16 -4.13 -22.71
C TYR A 19 17.23 -5.30 -21.72
N LEU A 20 16.55 -5.17 -20.58
CA LEU A 20 16.45 -6.22 -19.56
C LEU A 20 15.42 -7.31 -19.87
N GLY A 21 14.63 -7.18 -20.95
CA GLY A 21 13.55 -8.11 -21.29
C GLY A 21 12.39 -8.15 -20.29
N ILE A 22 12.16 -7.08 -19.51
CA ILE A 22 11.11 -6.99 -18.49
C ILE A 22 10.10 -5.88 -18.78
N SER A 23 8.93 -5.94 -18.13
CA SER A 23 7.96 -4.86 -18.25
C SER A 23 8.44 -3.58 -17.57
N HIS A 24 8.09 -2.43 -18.14
CA HIS A 24 8.39 -1.11 -17.58
C HIS A 24 7.91 -0.96 -16.12
N CYS A 25 6.70 -1.44 -15.82
CA CYS A 25 6.16 -1.42 -14.45
C CYS A 25 6.99 -2.27 -13.49
N ARG A 26 7.50 -3.42 -13.95
CA ARG A 26 8.37 -4.29 -13.15
C ARG A 26 9.69 -3.60 -12.84
N LEU A 27 10.33 -2.97 -13.83
CA LEU A 27 11.55 -2.19 -13.63
C LEU A 27 11.33 -1.05 -12.62
N ARG A 28 10.20 -0.33 -12.74
CA ARG A 28 9.83 0.71 -11.78
C ARG A 28 9.70 0.19 -10.35
N ASN A 29 9.04 -0.96 -10.17
CA ASN A 29 8.90 -1.57 -8.85
C ASN A 29 10.25 -1.97 -8.27
N LEU A 30 11.13 -2.61 -9.06
CA LEU A 30 12.48 -2.97 -8.62
C LEU A 30 13.29 -1.77 -8.14
N VAL A 31 13.24 -0.66 -8.88
CA VAL A 31 13.90 0.59 -8.48
C VAL A 31 13.29 1.17 -7.21
N SER A 32 11.96 1.12 -7.05
CA SER A 32 11.29 1.58 -5.83
C SER A 32 11.57 0.69 -4.61
N GLU A 33 11.84 -0.59 -4.82
CA GLU A 33 12.22 -1.57 -3.79
C GLU A 33 13.71 -1.49 -3.42
N GLY A 34 14.51 -0.66 -4.11
CA GLY A 34 15.97 -0.59 -3.91
C GLY A 34 16.73 -1.81 -4.45
N ARG A 35 16.06 -2.68 -5.21
CA ARG A 35 16.60 -3.92 -5.80
C ARG A 35 16.82 -3.80 -7.31
N GLY A 36 16.73 -2.59 -7.86
CA GLY A 36 16.87 -2.30 -9.29
C GLY A 36 18.28 -1.84 -9.66
N PRO A 37 18.57 -1.75 -10.97
CA PRO A 37 19.84 -1.23 -11.46
C PRO A 37 20.06 0.23 -11.03
N ALA A 38 21.32 0.62 -10.88
CA ALA A 38 21.67 2.00 -10.53
C ALA A 38 21.17 2.98 -11.61
N SER A 39 20.55 4.08 -11.18
CA SER A 39 19.96 5.08 -12.08
C SER A 39 20.57 6.45 -11.83
N VAL A 40 20.88 7.18 -12.90
CA VAL A 40 21.22 8.60 -12.85
C VAL A 40 19.93 9.40 -13.05
N THR A 41 19.75 10.44 -12.24
CA THR A 41 18.56 11.29 -12.28
C THR A 41 18.95 12.68 -12.78
N TYR A 42 18.38 13.10 -13.91
CA TYR A 42 18.58 14.44 -14.48
C TYR A 42 17.45 15.42 -14.12
N GLY A 43 16.43 14.94 -13.40
CA GLY A 43 15.31 15.75 -12.92
C GLY A 43 14.25 14.88 -12.25
N LYS A 44 13.14 15.48 -11.78
CA LYS A 44 12.11 14.74 -11.02
C LYS A 44 11.52 13.54 -11.75
N ARG A 45 11.46 13.58 -13.09
CA ARG A 45 10.89 12.53 -13.95
C ARG A 45 11.91 11.88 -14.88
N ASP A 46 13.04 12.54 -15.15
CA ASP A 46 14.06 12.04 -16.07
C ASP A 46 15.08 11.21 -15.32
N ARG A 47 14.75 9.92 -15.18
CA ARG A 47 15.69 8.89 -14.75
C ARG A 47 16.22 8.15 -15.97
N ALA A 48 17.52 7.93 -15.98
CA ALA A 48 18.22 7.26 -17.04
C ALA A 48 19.17 6.22 -16.43
N PHE A 49 19.32 5.09 -17.11
CA PHE A 49 20.07 3.92 -16.65
C PHE A 49 21.32 3.77 -17.52
N PRO A 50 22.52 3.90 -16.95
CA PRO A 50 23.76 3.61 -17.67
C PRO A 50 23.78 2.14 -18.10
N ILE A 51 24.22 1.85 -19.33
CA ILE A 51 24.28 0.47 -19.85
C ILE A 51 25.14 -0.41 -18.93
N ALA A 52 26.29 0.08 -18.48
CA ALA A 52 27.16 -0.64 -17.54
C ALA A 52 26.47 -1.03 -16.22
N ALA A 53 25.51 -0.22 -15.75
CA ALA A 53 24.74 -0.54 -14.54
C ALA A 53 23.66 -1.58 -14.80
N LEU A 54 23.12 -1.65 -16.03
CA LEU A 54 22.19 -2.70 -16.46
C LEU A 54 22.93 -4.02 -16.61
N ASP A 55 24.14 -4.01 -17.20
CA ASP A 55 24.98 -5.20 -17.36
C ASP A 55 25.41 -5.76 -15.99
N ALA A 56 25.90 -4.89 -15.09
CA ALA A 56 26.24 -5.29 -13.73
C ALA A 56 25.03 -5.88 -12.97
N PHE A 57 23.82 -5.39 -13.25
CA PHE A 57 22.58 -5.93 -12.67
C PHE A 57 22.24 -7.33 -13.22
N ILE A 58 22.44 -7.56 -14.51
CA ILE A 58 22.30 -8.89 -15.13
C ILE A 58 23.33 -9.84 -14.54
N GLU A 59 24.61 -9.44 -14.48
CA GLU A 59 25.68 -10.25 -13.91
C GLU A 59 25.41 -10.60 -12.45
N GLN A 60 24.98 -9.63 -11.64
CA GLN A 60 24.60 -9.87 -10.25
C GLN A 60 23.45 -10.88 -10.16
N ARG A 61 22.41 -10.76 -10.99
CA ARG A 61 21.27 -11.70 -10.98
C ARG A 61 21.64 -13.10 -11.47
N THR A 62 22.58 -13.19 -12.42
CA THR A 62 23.03 -14.46 -13.00
C THR A 62 24.00 -15.16 -12.05
N THR A 63 24.87 -14.41 -11.38
CA THR A 63 25.88 -14.90 -10.43
C THR A 63 25.25 -15.22 -9.07
N SER A 64 24.32 -14.38 -8.60
CA SER A 64 23.58 -14.56 -7.34
C SER A 64 22.34 -15.45 -7.47
N TYR A 65 22.25 -16.30 -8.51
CA TYR A 65 21.30 -17.42 -8.52
C TYR A 65 21.78 -18.52 -7.55
N GLN A 66 22.02 -18.15 -6.30
CA GLN A 66 21.77 -19.05 -5.18
C GLN A 66 20.31 -18.83 -4.80
N PRO A 67 19.54 -19.89 -4.50
CA PRO A 67 18.20 -19.75 -3.94
C PRO A 67 18.34 -19.19 -2.53
N VAL A 68 18.59 -17.88 -2.43
CA VAL A 68 18.58 -17.16 -1.17
C VAL A 68 17.12 -16.99 -0.82
N THR A 69 16.65 -17.81 0.11
CA THR A 69 15.40 -17.60 0.84
C THR A 69 15.31 -16.12 1.20
N PRO A 70 14.40 -15.34 0.58
CA PRO A 70 14.38 -13.92 0.83
C PRO A 70 13.94 -13.73 2.27
N GLU A 71 14.83 -13.21 3.11
CA GLU A 71 14.42 -12.71 4.42
C GLU A 71 13.30 -11.68 4.20
N PRO A 72 12.20 -11.79 4.96
CA PRO A 72 11.04 -10.94 4.74
C PRO A 72 11.45 -9.50 5.05
N ILE A 73 11.73 -8.73 3.99
CA ILE A 73 11.83 -7.28 4.11
C ILE A 73 10.49 -6.83 4.65
N THR A 74 10.50 -6.35 5.90
CA THR A 74 9.36 -5.71 6.54
C THR A 74 9.13 -4.35 5.89
N VAL A 75 8.70 -4.36 4.63
CA VAL A 75 8.16 -3.18 3.97
C VAL A 75 6.94 -2.81 4.77
N LYS A 76 7.07 -1.77 5.63
CA LYS A 76 5.95 -1.17 6.36
C LYS A 76 4.91 -0.79 5.32
N ARG A 77 3.89 -1.64 5.15
CA ARG A 77 2.75 -1.37 4.30
C ARG A 77 2.19 -0.04 4.79
N ARG A 78 2.21 0.99 3.94
CA ARG A 78 1.45 2.21 4.23
C ARG A 78 0.04 1.78 4.61
N PRO A 79 -0.54 2.32 5.69
CA PRO A 79 -1.90 1.98 6.08
C PRO A 79 -2.78 2.18 4.84
N GLY A 80 -3.29 1.06 4.32
CA GLY A 80 -4.11 1.06 3.13
C GLY A 80 -5.33 1.91 3.42
N ARG A 81 -5.72 2.76 2.47
CA ARG A 81 -7.01 3.43 2.52
C ARG A 81 -8.07 2.35 2.85
N PRO A 82 -8.89 2.53 3.90
CA PRO A 82 -9.82 1.50 4.33
C PRO A 82 -10.67 1.09 3.15
N ARG A 83 -10.77 -0.22 2.92
CA ARG A 83 -11.47 -0.77 1.77
C ARG A 83 -12.94 -0.38 1.91
N LYS A 84 -13.61 -0.01 0.81
CA LYS A 84 -15.00 0.52 0.82
C LYS A 84 -15.99 -0.37 1.60
N THR A 85 -15.73 -1.68 1.65
CA THR A 85 -16.48 -2.67 2.44
C THR A 85 -16.32 -2.48 3.95
N GLU A 86 -15.11 -2.18 4.43
CA GLU A 86 -14.80 -1.98 5.84
C GLU A 86 -15.48 -0.71 6.39
N GLN A 87 -15.52 0.36 5.59
CA GLN A 87 -16.28 1.57 5.92
C GLN A 87 -17.80 1.34 5.99
N ARG A 88 -18.35 0.46 5.15
CA ARG A 88 -19.78 0.12 5.16
C ARG A 88 -20.15 -0.67 6.42
N ASN A 89 -19.32 -1.63 6.79
CA ASN A 89 -19.51 -2.42 8.01
C ASN A 89 -19.39 -1.54 9.26
N GLN A 90 -18.43 -0.60 9.30
CA GLN A 90 -18.32 0.37 10.40
C GLN A 90 -19.58 1.22 10.56
N LYS A 91 -20.17 1.72 9.45
CA LYS A 91 -21.42 2.49 9.50
C LYS A 91 -22.61 1.65 9.99
N GLN A 92 -22.68 0.38 9.58
CA GLN A 92 -23.72 -0.53 10.06
C GLN A 92 -23.58 -0.82 11.56
N MET A 93 -22.36 -1.08 12.03
CA MET A 93 -22.09 -1.27 13.46
C MET A 93 -22.46 -0.02 14.26
N ALA A 94 -22.08 1.17 13.79
CA ALA A 94 -22.43 2.44 14.44
C ALA A 94 -23.95 2.70 14.48
N HIS A 95 -24.68 2.29 13.44
CA HIS A 95 -26.14 2.41 13.41
C HIS A 95 -26.79 1.47 14.45
N TRP A 96 -26.40 0.20 14.47
CA TRP A 96 -26.94 -0.77 15.42
C TRP A 96 -26.57 -0.44 16.87
N THR A 97 -25.37 0.07 17.14
CA THR A 97 -25.00 0.51 18.50
C THR A 97 -25.84 1.69 18.96
N ALA A 98 -26.10 2.67 18.09
CA ALA A 98 -26.98 3.79 18.42
C ALA A 98 -28.41 3.33 18.73
N VAL A 99 -28.94 2.40 17.94
CA VAL A 99 -30.27 1.81 18.18
C VAL A 99 -30.31 1.10 19.55
N MET A 100 -29.32 0.26 19.85
CA MET A 100 -29.26 -0.46 21.13
C MET A 100 -29.12 0.47 22.33
N MET A 101 -28.26 1.50 22.23
CA MET A 101 -28.11 2.52 23.27
C MET A 101 -29.44 3.25 23.52
N THR A 102 -30.18 3.60 22.46
CA THR A 102 -31.46 4.31 22.58
C THR A 102 -32.51 3.44 23.27
N LEU A 103 -32.62 2.18 22.87
CA LEU A 103 -33.53 1.22 23.52
C LEU A 103 -33.17 1.03 25.00
N PHE A 104 -31.87 0.90 25.30
CA PHE A 104 -31.40 0.73 26.67
C PHE A 104 -31.71 1.95 27.55
N MET A 105 -31.45 3.18 27.05
CA MET A 105 -31.76 4.40 27.79
C MET A 105 -33.26 4.59 28.01
N THR A 106 -34.07 4.24 27.01
CA THR A 106 -35.54 4.29 27.11
C THR A 106 -36.06 3.27 28.13
N TYR A 107 -35.48 2.06 28.14
CA TYR A 107 -35.80 1.03 29.12
C TYR A 107 -35.44 1.47 30.55
N LEU A 108 -34.26 2.05 30.75
CA LEU A 108 -33.88 2.57 32.07
C LEU A 108 -34.87 3.65 32.53
N LEU A 109 -35.23 4.60 31.66
CA LEU A 109 -36.19 5.65 32.01
C LEU A 109 -37.55 5.06 32.42
N TRP A 110 -38.02 4.05 31.70
CA TRP A 110 -39.27 3.34 32.03
C TRP A 110 -39.17 2.58 33.36
N ALA A 111 -38.08 1.84 33.57
CA ALA A 111 -37.86 1.06 34.80
C ALA A 111 -37.75 1.95 36.04
N TYR A 112 -36.99 3.05 35.96
CA TYR A 112 -36.85 4.01 37.05
C TYR A 112 -38.14 4.81 37.28
N GLY A 113 -38.89 5.15 36.22
CA GLY A 113 -40.20 5.79 36.36
C GLY A 113 -41.21 4.90 37.08
N PHE A 114 -41.27 3.61 36.71
CA PHE A 114 -42.14 2.63 37.38
C PHE A 114 -41.73 2.41 38.84
N LEU A 115 -40.41 2.34 39.10
CA LEU A 115 -39.91 2.19 40.47
C LEU A 115 -40.26 3.40 41.34
N SER A 116 -40.19 4.62 40.82
CA SER A 116 -40.59 5.84 41.54
C SER A 116 -42.08 5.82 41.91
N ILE A 117 -42.95 5.43 40.97
CA ILE A 117 -44.39 5.31 41.22
C ILE A 117 -44.68 4.23 42.28
N ALA A 118 -43.98 3.10 42.21
CA ALA A 118 -44.14 2.02 43.19
C ALA A 118 -43.68 2.45 44.60
N THR A 119 -42.60 3.23 44.72
CA THR A 119 -42.13 3.74 46.02
C THR A 119 -43.08 4.79 46.60
N ASP A 120 -43.66 5.67 45.77
CA ASP A 120 -44.61 6.71 46.23
C ASP A 120 -45.94 6.12 46.73
N PHE A 121 -46.29 4.92 46.28
CA PHE A 121 -47.45 4.16 46.76
C PHE A 121 -47.21 3.44 48.09
N MET A 122 -45.96 3.20 48.50
CA MET A 122 -45.64 2.51 49.76
C MET A 122 -45.36 3.47 50.93
N THR A 123 -45.18 4.77 50.65
CA THR A 123 -44.86 5.80 51.66
C THR A 123 -46.03 6.74 52.00
N ASN A 124 -47.17 6.61 51.31
CA ASN A 124 -48.47 7.19 51.70
C ASN A 124 -49.36 6.13 52.34
#